data_AF-A0A832XAF3-F1
#
_entry.id   AF-A0A832XAF3-F1
#
_cell.length_a   1.000
_cell.length_b   1.000
_cell.length_c   1.000
_cell.angle_alpha   90.00
_cell.angle_beta   90.00
_cell.angle_gamma   90.00
#
_symmetry.space_group_name_H-M   'P 1'
#
loop_
_entity.id
_entity.type
_entity.pdbx_description
1 polymer ?
#
loop_
_entity_poly.entity_id
_entity_poly.type
_entity_poly.pdbx_seq_one_letter_code
_entity_poly.pdbx_strand_id
1 'polypeptide(L)'
;PYYQVDNSTLSFGFVGLNEMLMAQTGAGLEDPESNKLGHKVLEYINDRANQLKSETGLRWGVIQTPAESTAYRFATMDREKYPDQVICNGDSNASYYTNSSHVPVDTALSLPEKIKIESDYHPLTQGGHIFHAFMGESYSDPDSLMSLTNKIARKTDIGFWAYSSALSFCVNCKTLMKGLQSTCTHCGETKNVEWYDRITGYVQQVGHSESASGGWNAGKKQELLDRKRWEK
;
A
#
# COMPACT_ATOMS: atom_id res chain seq x y z
N PRO A 1 -27.48 9.81 -20.62
CA PRO A 1 -26.60 8.64 -20.37
C PRO A 1 -26.27 8.52 -18.88
N TYR A 2 -26.24 7.31 -18.32
CA TYR A 2 -25.89 7.07 -16.90
C TYR A 2 -24.42 7.38 -16.58
N TYR A 3 -23.54 7.25 -17.58
CA TYR A 3 -22.13 7.62 -17.50
C TYR A 3 -21.87 8.85 -18.36
N GLN A 4 -21.39 9.93 -17.74
CA GLN A 4 -21.02 11.16 -18.44
C GLN A 4 -19.51 11.13 -18.69
N VAL A 5 -19.11 10.81 -19.93
CA VAL A 5 -17.70 10.70 -20.33
C VAL A 5 -16.94 12.00 -20.06
N ASP A 6 -17.59 13.14 -20.22
CA ASP A 6 -17.00 14.47 -19.95
C ASP A 6 -16.67 14.68 -18.46
N ASN A 7 -17.33 13.91 -17.57
CA ASN A 7 -17.06 13.87 -16.14
C ASN A 7 -16.15 12.69 -15.74
N SER A 8 -15.48 12.04 -16.69
CA SER A 8 -14.47 11.02 -16.41
C SER A 8 -13.07 11.62 -16.22
N THR A 9 -12.20 10.87 -15.56
CA THR A 9 -10.78 11.22 -15.41
C THR A 9 -9.95 10.06 -15.94
N LEU A 10 -8.98 10.38 -16.78
CA LEU A 10 -7.96 9.46 -17.25
C LEU A 10 -6.76 9.51 -16.31
N SER A 11 -6.13 8.37 -16.07
CA SER A 11 -5.13 8.27 -15.00
C SER A 11 -3.81 7.68 -15.47
N PHE A 12 -2.72 8.32 -15.04
CA PHE A 12 -1.39 7.73 -15.04
C PHE A 12 -1.15 7.03 -13.71
N GLY A 13 -1.16 5.71 -13.74
CA GLY A 13 -0.82 4.88 -12.59
C GLY A 13 0.64 4.48 -12.59
N PHE A 14 1.22 4.32 -11.40
CA PHE A 14 2.57 3.80 -11.21
C PHE A 14 2.62 2.84 -10.02
N VAL A 15 3.73 2.10 -9.90
CA VAL A 15 4.05 1.17 -8.81
C VAL A 15 5.58 1.06 -8.72
N GLY A 16 6.12 0.76 -7.53
CA GLY A 16 7.55 0.48 -7.36
C GLY A 16 8.46 1.71 -7.44
N LEU A 17 7.99 2.88 -6.97
CA LEU A 17 8.84 4.08 -6.96
C LEU A 17 10.09 3.87 -6.10
N ASN A 18 9.94 3.23 -4.93
CA ASN A 18 11.06 2.94 -4.05
C ASN A 18 12.12 2.07 -4.73
N GLU A 19 11.71 0.95 -5.35
CA GLU A 19 12.65 0.05 -6.03
C GLU A 19 13.29 0.70 -7.25
N MET A 20 12.56 1.57 -7.96
CA MET A 20 13.14 2.36 -9.05
C MET A 20 14.22 3.30 -8.54
N LEU A 21 14.01 3.99 -7.42
CA LEU A 21 15.03 4.84 -6.81
C LEU A 21 16.26 4.02 -6.40
N MET A 22 16.06 2.90 -5.69
CA MET A 22 17.16 2.02 -5.32
C MET A 22 17.99 1.58 -6.53
N ALA A 23 17.35 1.26 -7.65
CA ALA A 23 18.03 0.85 -8.87
C ALA A 23 18.80 1.98 -9.55
N GLN A 24 18.34 3.23 -9.43
CA GLN A 24 18.95 4.39 -10.09
C GLN A 24 19.99 5.12 -9.23
N THR A 25 19.79 5.17 -7.92
CA THR A 25 20.59 5.98 -6.99
C THR A 25 21.29 5.16 -5.92
N GLY A 26 20.91 3.90 -5.73
CA GLY A 26 21.43 3.03 -4.67
C GLY A 26 20.70 3.16 -3.32
N ALA A 27 19.69 4.04 -3.20
CA ALA A 27 18.91 4.22 -1.97
C ALA A 27 17.42 4.48 -2.26
N GLY A 28 16.56 4.23 -1.27
CA GLY A 28 15.11 4.31 -1.39
C GLY A 28 14.53 5.70 -1.11
N LEU A 29 13.22 5.74 -0.85
CA LEU A 29 12.47 6.96 -0.52
C LEU A 29 12.91 7.61 0.81
N GLU A 30 13.52 6.84 1.71
CA GLU A 30 14.04 7.31 2.99
C GLU A 30 15.28 8.20 2.86
N ASP A 31 16.04 8.06 1.77
CA ASP A 31 17.21 8.89 1.49
C ASP A 31 16.77 10.21 0.84
N PRO A 32 17.04 11.38 1.46
CA PRO A 32 16.56 12.67 0.94
C PRO A 32 17.08 13.02 -0.46
N GLU A 33 18.28 12.60 -0.84
CA GLU A 33 18.83 12.89 -2.18
C GLU A 33 18.17 12.02 -3.25
N SER A 34 17.97 10.74 -2.96
CA SER A 34 17.23 9.81 -3.82
C SER A 34 15.77 10.23 -3.95
N ASN A 35 15.16 10.66 -2.86
CA ASN A 35 13.76 11.11 -2.84
C ASN A 35 13.52 12.32 -3.78
N LYS A 36 14.51 13.21 -3.97
CA LYS A 36 14.41 14.31 -4.96
C LYS A 36 14.19 13.80 -6.38
N LEU A 37 14.77 12.66 -6.75
CA LEU A 37 14.52 12.04 -8.05
C LEU A 37 13.08 11.52 -8.14
N GLY A 38 12.54 10.96 -7.05
CA GLY A 38 11.16 10.50 -6.98
C GLY A 38 10.15 11.62 -7.22
N HIS A 39 10.38 12.78 -6.61
CA HIS A 39 9.61 14.00 -6.88
C HIS A 39 9.69 14.42 -8.35
N LYS A 40 10.91 14.53 -8.92
CA LYS A 40 11.09 14.91 -10.33
C LYS A 40 10.37 13.98 -11.30
N VAL A 41 10.33 12.68 -11.01
CA VAL A 41 9.61 11.70 -11.84
C VAL A 41 8.11 11.98 -11.81
N LEU A 42 7.52 12.20 -10.63
CA LEU A 42 6.09 12.50 -10.55
C LEU A 42 5.73 13.89 -11.09
N GLU A 43 6.59 14.89 -10.89
CA GLU A 43 6.44 16.22 -11.50
C GLU A 43 6.41 16.12 -13.02
N TYR A 44 7.33 15.35 -13.61
CA TYR A 44 7.34 15.10 -15.06
C TYR A 44 6.04 14.44 -15.57
N ILE A 45 5.51 13.45 -14.84
CA ILE A 45 4.24 12.80 -15.21
C ILE A 45 3.08 13.79 -15.09
N ASN A 46 3.06 14.64 -14.06
CA ASN A 46 2.05 15.68 -13.89
C ASN A 46 2.11 16.73 -15.00
N ASP A 47 3.31 17.16 -15.40
CA ASP A 47 3.50 18.07 -16.53
C ASP A 47 2.94 17.46 -17.81
N ARG A 48 3.20 16.17 -18.05
CA ARG A 48 2.63 15.46 -19.19
C ARG A 48 1.11 15.37 -19.12
N ALA A 49 0.54 15.11 -17.94
CA ALA A 49 -0.91 15.11 -17.73
C ALA A 49 -1.53 16.49 -18.02
N ASN A 50 -0.87 17.57 -17.61
CA ASN A 50 -1.32 18.95 -17.87
C ASN A 50 -1.24 19.34 -19.35
N GLN A 51 -0.20 18.90 -20.06
CA GLN A 51 -0.09 19.05 -21.51
C GLN A 51 -1.24 18.34 -22.20
N LEU A 52 -1.47 17.06 -21.87
CA LEU A 52 -2.56 16.28 -22.45
C LEU A 52 -3.93 16.88 -22.15
N LYS A 53 -4.13 17.43 -20.96
CA LYS A 53 -5.37 18.16 -20.62
C LYS A 53 -5.58 19.37 -21.52
N SER A 54 -4.52 20.12 -21.82
CA SER A 54 -4.58 21.28 -22.71
C SER A 54 -4.78 20.88 -24.18
N GLU A 55 -4.14 19.81 -24.63
CA GLU A 55 -4.21 19.30 -26.01
C GLU A 55 -5.56 18.65 -26.32
N THR A 56 -6.11 17.88 -25.37
CA THR A 56 -7.28 17.01 -25.62
C THR A 56 -8.58 17.55 -25.02
N GLY A 57 -8.51 18.49 -24.07
CA GLY A 57 -9.65 18.92 -23.27
C GLY A 57 -10.12 17.89 -22.23
N LEU A 58 -9.52 16.69 -22.19
CA LEU A 58 -9.87 15.63 -21.24
C LEU A 58 -9.17 15.84 -19.90
N ARG A 59 -9.75 15.33 -18.82
CA ARG A 59 -9.14 15.41 -17.48
C ARG A 59 -8.16 14.27 -17.30
N TRP A 60 -6.90 14.61 -17.04
CA TRP A 60 -5.83 13.66 -16.73
C TRP A 60 -5.33 13.88 -15.31
N GLY A 61 -4.91 12.83 -14.62
CA GLY A 61 -4.32 12.93 -13.28
C GLY A 61 -3.41 11.74 -12.96
N VAL A 62 -2.49 11.94 -12.02
CA VAL A 62 -1.60 10.87 -11.54
C VAL A 62 -2.25 10.20 -10.33
N ILE A 63 -2.25 8.87 -10.30
CA ILE A 63 -2.84 8.08 -9.22
C ILE A 63 -1.81 7.13 -8.62
N GLN A 64 -1.82 7.00 -7.29
CA GLN A 64 -1.23 5.86 -6.63
C GLN A 64 -2.11 4.64 -6.92
N THR A 65 -1.74 3.85 -7.92
CA THR A 65 -2.47 2.64 -8.28
C THR A 65 -2.60 1.73 -7.05
N PRO A 66 -3.78 1.15 -6.78
CA PRO A 66 -3.88 0.12 -5.74
C PRO A 66 -2.94 -1.08 -5.99
N ALA A 67 -2.69 -1.40 -7.25
CA ALA A 67 -1.71 -2.39 -7.72
C ALA A 67 -1.80 -3.78 -7.05
N GLU A 68 -3.00 -4.22 -6.64
CA GLU A 68 -3.24 -5.49 -5.94
C GLU A 68 -2.61 -6.70 -6.64
N SER A 69 -2.84 -6.81 -7.95
CA SER A 69 -2.20 -7.83 -8.81
C SER A 69 -0.96 -7.30 -9.51
N THR A 70 -0.94 -6.01 -9.86
CA THR A 70 0.10 -5.41 -10.69
C THR A 70 1.46 -5.41 -10.00
N ALA A 71 1.53 -5.12 -8.70
CA ALA A 71 2.78 -5.10 -7.94
C ALA A 71 3.49 -6.47 -7.95
N TYR A 72 2.72 -7.55 -7.72
CA TYR A 72 3.21 -8.93 -7.80
C TYR A 72 3.59 -9.30 -9.24
N ARG A 73 2.71 -9.00 -10.19
CA ARG A 73 2.89 -9.37 -11.59
C ARG A 73 4.14 -8.73 -12.21
N PHE A 74 4.33 -7.44 -12.02
CA PHE A 74 5.49 -6.73 -12.59
C PHE A 74 6.79 -7.23 -11.97
N ALA A 75 6.86 -7.35 -10.63
CA ALA A 75 8.05 -7.87 -9.96
C ALA A 75 8.41 -9.29 -10.41
N THR A 76 7.42 -10.17 -10.57
CA THR A 76 7.63 -11.54 -11.07
C THR A 76 8.18 -11.53 -12.50
N MET A 77 7.56 -10.78 -13.41
CA MET A 77 7.97 -10.71 -14.81
C MET A 77 9.37 -10.09 -14.98
N ASP A 78 9.67 -9.05 -14.22
CA ASP A 78 10.98 -8.42 -14.28
C ASP A 78 12.05 -9.36 -13.73
N ARG A 79 11.78 -10.07 -12.63
CA ARG A 79 12.72 -11.04 -12.04
C ARG A 79 12.96 -12.24 -12.97
N GLU A 80 11.95 -12.70 -13.70
CA GLU A 80 12.13 -13.73 -14.74
C GLU A 80 13.04 -13.23 -15.88
N LYS A 81 12.92 -11.95 -16.24
CA LYS A 81 13.66 -11.36 -17.38
C LYS A 81 15.07 -10.89 -17.01
N TYR A 82 15.27 -10.45 -15.77
CA TYR A 82 16.51 -9.82 -15.29
C TYR A 82 16.92 -10.35 -13.89
N PRO A 83 17.12 -11.67 -13.72
CA PRO A 83 17.16 -12.35 -12.41
C PRO A 83 18.14 -11.76 -11.39
N ASP A 84 19.32 -11.33 -11.84
CA ASP A 84 20.39 -10.81 -10.96
C ASP A 84 20.45 -9.28 -10.89
N GLN A 85 19.49 -8.58 -11.50
CA GLN A 85 19.49 -7.11 -11.62
C GLN A 85 18.23 -6.46 -11.04
N VAL A 86 17.14 -7.20 -10.86
CA VAL A 86 15.90 -6.64 -10.30
C VAL A 86 16.00 -6.45 -8.80
N ILE A 87 15.74 -5.21 -8.38
CA ILE A 87 15.48 -4.88 -6.99
C ILE A 87 13.97 -4.99 -6.77
N CYS A 88 13.53 -5.98 -6.01
CA CYS A 88 12.16 -6.06 -5.50
C CYS A 88 12.09 -6.91 -4.23
N ASN A 89 11.00 -6.78 -3.50
CA ASN A 89 10.78 -7.44 -2.21
C ASN A 89 10.34 -8.90 -2.40
N GLY A 90 10.37 -9.67 -1.31
CA GLY A 90 10.02 -11.09 -1.31
C GLY A 90 10.99 -11.98 -2.07
N ASP A 91 10.65 -13.27 -2.14
CA ASP A 91 11.45 -14.29 -2.84
C ASP A 91 11.00 -14.49 -4.30
N SER A 92 11.60 -15.47 -4.99
CA SER A 92 11.29 -15.80 -6.39
C SER A 92 9.85 -16.27 -6.64
N ASN A 93 9.14 -16.75 -5.62
CA ASN A 93 7.75 -17.24 -5.74
C ASN A 93 6.73 -16.17 -5.34
N ALA A 94 7.12 -15.23 -4.48
CA ALA A 94 6.27 -14.21 -3.90
C ALA A 94 6.86 -12.79 -4.02
N SER A 95 7.43 -12.48 -5.19
CA SER A 95 8.07 -11.19 -5.48
C SER A 95 7.07 -10.04 -5.56
N TYR A 96 7.35 -8.88 -4.98
CA TYR A 96 6.47 -7.71 -5.15
C TYR A 96 7.21 -6.38 -5.11
N TYR A 97 6.68 -5.40 -5.84
CA TYR A 97 7.09 -4.00 -5.73
C TYR A 97 6.33 -3.28 -4.62
N THR A 98 6.97 -2.29 -4.00
CA THR A 98 6.30 -1.40 -3.05
C THR A 98 5.21 -0.60 -3.77
N ASN A 99 4.07 -0.43 -3.12
CA ASN A 99 2.93 0.18 -3.77
C ASN A 99 3.15 1.68 -4.06
N SER A 100 3.05 2.09 -5.32
CA SER A 100 3.13 3.49 -5.75
C SER A 100 4.34 4.23 -5.13
N SER A 101 4.10 5.28 -4.35
CA SER A 101 5.10 6.07 -3.61
C SER A 101 5.01 5.86 -2.11
N HIS A 102 4.52 4.69 -1.67
CA HIS A 102 4.58 4.30 -0.26
C HIS A 102 6.03 4.01 0.10
N VAL A 103 6.38 4.28 1.35
CA VAL A 103 7.58 3.75 1.96
C VAL A 103 7.43 2.22 2.07
N PRO A 104 8.51 1.42 1.90
CA PRO A 104 8.47 -0.03 2.07
C PRO A 104 7.78 -0.46 3.37
N VAL A 105 7.02 -1.55 3.30
CA VAL A 105 6.14 -1.96 4.40
C VAL A 105 6.91 -2.44 5.64
N ASP A 106 8.14 -2.89 5.45
CA ASP A 106 9.09 -3.40 6.47
C ASP A 106 10.07 -2.32 6.97
N THR A 107 9.82 -1.05 6.62
CA THR A 107 10.73 0.07 6.90
C THR A 107 11.18 0.22 8.35
N ALA A 108 12.45 0.56 8.56
CA ALA A 108 12.98 0.89 9.88
C ALA A 108 12.51 2.25 10.42
N LEU A 109 11.94 3.11 9.56
CA LEU A 109 11.49 4.45 9.94
C LEU A 109 10.46 4.43 11.08
N SER A 110 10.32 5.54 11.79
CA SER A 110 9.20 5.78 12.69
C SER A 110 7.95 6.20 11.91
N LEU A 111 6.77 6.06 12.52
CA LEU A 111 5.51 6.49 11.90
C LEU A 111 5.51 7.98 11.50
N PRO A 112 6.01 8.92 12.33
CA PRO A 112 6.13 10.32 11.92
C PRO A 112 7.06 10.55 10.71
N GLU A 113 8.16 9.81 10.60
CA GLU A 113 9.07 9.90 9.44
C GLU A 113 8.40 9.38 8.17
N LYS A 114 7.71 8.23 8.27
CA LYS A 114 6.89 7.69 7.18
C LYS A 114 5.82 8.69 6.73
N ILE A 115 5.11 9.31 7.68
CA ILE A 115 4.10 10.33 7.37
C ILE A 115 4.73 11.51 6.61
N LYS A 116 5.90 11.98 7.05
CA LYS A 116 6.58 13.10 6.41
C LYS A 116 6.97 12.78 4.96
N ILE A 117 7.51 11.60 4.70
CA ILE A 117 7.90 11.21 3.34
C ILE A 117 6.67 11.06 2.46
N GLU A 118 5.65 10.32 2.90
CA GLU A 118 4.45 10.07 2.08
C GLU A 118 3.59 11.33 1.91
N SER A 119 3.64 12.30 2.84
CA SER A 119 2.89 13.56 2.72
C SER A 119 3.33 14.38 1.52
N ASP A 120 4.61 14.33 1.17
CA ASP A 120 5.15 15.12 0.06
C ASP A 120 4.66 14.60 -1.31
N TYR A 121 4.13 13.36 -1.36
CA TYR A 121 3.64 12.71 -2.58
C TYR A 121 2.14 12.83 -2.82
N HIS A 122 1.34 13.05 -1.78
CA HIS A 122 -0.12 13.17 -1.91
C HIS A 122 -0.53 14.36 -2.80
N PRO A 123 0.08 15.56 -2.71
CA PRO A 123 -0.17 16.66 -3.63
C PRO A 123 0.14 16.35 -5.11
N LEU A 124 1.07 15.43 -5.36
CA LEU A 124 1.50 15.02 -6.71
C LEU A 124 0.63 13.90 -7.30
N THR A 125 -0.34 13.38 -6.55
CA THR A 125 -1.16 12.22 -6.91
C THR A 125 -2.65 12.54 -6.78
N GLN A 126 -3.07 13.64 -7.43
CA GLN A 126 -4.44 14.17 -7.36
C GLN A 126 -5.52 13.24 -7.95
N GLY A 127 -5.12 12.24 -8.74
CA GLY A 127 -6.00 11.18 -9.22
C GLY A 127 -6.39 10.17 -8.15
N GLY A 128 -5.69 10.16 -7.02
CA GLY A 128 -6.00 9.32 -5.86
C GLY A 128 -4.74 8.83 -5.16
N HIS A 129 -4.81 8.76 -3.83
CA HIS A 129 -3.74 8.31 -2.95
C HIS A 129 -4.32 7.81 -1.64
N ILE A 130 -3.54 7.04 -0.89
CA ILE A 130 -3.92 6.57 0.44
C ILE A 130 -2.67 6.36 1.28
N PHE A 131 -2.71 6.80 2.53
CA PHE A 131 -1.69 6.49 3.53
C PHE A 131 -2.14 5.32 4.42
N HIS A 132 -1.29 4.31 4.57
CA HIS A 132 -1.54 3.20 5.48
C HIS A 132 -0.78 3.35 6.80
N ALA A 133 -1.53 3.40 7.90
CA ALA A 133 -1.02 3.16 9.25
C ALA A 133 -1.44 1.75 9.69
N PHE A 134 -0.55 0.76 9.49
CA PHE A 134 -0.77 -0.61 9.96
C PHE A 134 -0.56 -0.68 11.47
N MET A 135 -1.65 -0.74 12.21
CA MET A 135 -1.63 -0.79 13.67
C MET A 135 -1.26 -2.20 14.15
N GLY A 136 -0.52 -2.26 15.25
CA GLY A 136 -0.21 -3.49 15.99
C GLY A 136 -1.42 -4.27 16.47
N GLU A 137 -1.15 -5.45 17.03
CA GLU A 137 -2.18 -6.38 17.50
C GLU A 137 -2.84 -5.93 18.82
N SER A 138 -2.29 -4.93 19.52
CA SER A 138 -2.89 -4.34 20.71
C SER A 138 -3.97 -3.32 20.38
N TYR A 139 -5.04 -3.23 21.18
CA TYR A 139 -6.06 -2.19 21.01
C TYR A 139 -5.44 -0.79 21.10
N SER A 140 -5.68 0.02 20.08
CA SER A 140 -5.18 1.39 20.05
C SER A 140 -6.04 2.26 20.95
N ASP A 141 -5.39 3.06 21.78
CA ASP A 141 -6.06 4.04 22.63
C ASP A 141 -6.79 5.10 21.78
N PRO A 142 -8.11 5.34 21.98
CA PRO A 142 -8.87 6.29 21.19
C PRO A 142 -8.31 7.71 21.21
N ASP A 143 -7.80 8.18 22.36
CA ASP A 143 -7.23 9.52 22.49
C ASP A 143 -5.93 9.65 21.69
N SER A 144 -5.12 8.59 21.67
CA SER A 144 -3.91 8.49 20.85
C SER A 144 -4.24 8.50 19.35
N LEU A 145 -5.27 7.77 18.91
CA LEU A 145 -5.74 7.80 17.52
C LEU A 145 -6.27 9.18 17.13
N MET A 146 -7.02 9.84 18.01
CA MET A 146 -7.53 11.20 17.78
C MET A 146 -6.38 12.22 17.73
N SER A 147 -5.39 12.09 18.59
CA SER A 147 -4.18 12.93 18.58
C SER A 147 -3.39 12.77 17.29
N LEU A 148 -3.19 11.53 16.83
CA LEU A 148 -2.54 11.24 15.55
C LEU A 148 -3.35 11.77 14.36
N THR A 149 -4.67 11.58 14.38
CA THR A 149 -5.60 12.11 13.38
C THR A 149 -5.46 13.62 13.25
N ASN A 150 -5.48 14.34 14.37
CA ASN A 150 -5.31 15.80 14.38
C ASN A 150 -3.94 16.23 13.84
N LYS A 151 -2.87 15.48 14.12
CA LYS A 151 -1.54 15.78 13.59
C LYS A 151 -1.50 15.58 12.07
N ILE A 152 -2.00 14.46 11.56
CA ILE A 152 -2.08 14.19 10.12
C ILE A 152 -2.90 15.30 9.44
N ALA A 153 -4.16 15.48 9.85
CA ALA A 153 -5.08 16.39 9.18
C ALA A 153 -4.69 17.88 9.22
N ARG A 154 -3.92 18.32 10.22
CA ARG A 154 -3.61 19.74 10.43
C ARG A 154 -2.15 20.11 10.16
N LYS A 155 -1.25 19.14 10.09
CA LYS A 155 0.21 19.40 10.01
C LYS A 155 0.88 18.72 8.82
N THR A 156 0.15 18.02 7.97
CA THR A 156 0.70 17.31 6.81
C THR A 156 -0.26 17.39 5.63
N ASP A 157 0.26 17.11 4.43
CA ASP A 157 -0.52 17.08 3.20
C ASP A 157 -1.12 15.70 2.87
N ILE A 158 -1.22 14.82 3.88
CA ILE A 158 -1.87 13.51 3.71
C ILE A 158 -3.37 13.69 3.48
N GLY A 159 -3.80 13.61 2.21
CA GLY A 159 -5.21 13.79 1.83
C GLY A 159 -6.16 12.64 2.19
N PHE A 160 -5.68 11.40 2.30
CA PHE A 160 -6.51 10.24 2.68
C PHE A 160 -5.66 9.21 3.42
N TRP A 161 -6.17 8.66 4.52
CA TRP A 161 -5.47 7.65 5.31
C TRP A 161 -6.40 6.62 5.93
N ALA A 162 -5.84 5.48 6.31
CA ALA A 162 -6.53 4.44 7.06
C ALA A 162 -5.66 3.87 8.19
N TYR A 163 -6.23 3.82 9.39
CA TYR A 163 -5.75 2.94 10.46
C TYR A 163 -6.22 1.52 10.16
N SER A 164 -5.29 0.60 9.94
CA SER A 164 -5.60 -0.77 9.52
C SER A 164 -5.09 -1.75 10.56
N SER A 165 -5.94 -2.67 11.00
CA SER A 165 -5.56 -3.78 11.88
C SER A 165 -5.86 -5.08 11.17
N ALA A 166 -4.95 -6.04 11.29
CA ALA A 166 -5.26 -7.42 10.95
C ALA A 166 -6.27 -7.98 11.93
N LEU A 167 -7.16 -8.82 11.41
CA LEU A 167 -8.19 -9.52 12.15
C LEU A 167 -8.16 -10.98 11.74
N SER A 168 -8.57 -11.85 12.66
CA SER A 168 -8.81 -13.26 12.40
C SER A 168 -10.23 -13.62 12.81
N PHE A 169 -10.90 -14.44 12.01
CA PHE A 169 -12.27 -14.85 12.25
C PHE A 169 -12.40 -16.36 12.23
N CYS A 170 -12.84 -16.95 13.34
CA CYS A 170 -13.11 -18.37 13.41
C CYS A 170 -14.44 -18.68 12.73
N VAL A 171 -14.40 -19.42 11.62
CA VAL A 171 -15.60 -19.81 10.87
C VAL A 171 -16.46 -20.79 11.67
N ASN A 172 -15.86 -21.60 12.55
CA ASN A 172 -16.56 -22.58 13.38
C ASN A 172 -17.41 -21.91 14.47
N CYS A 173 -16.76 -21.23 15.44
CA CYS A 173 -17.47 -20.65 16.60
C CYS A 173 -17.82 -19.16 16.45
N LYS A 174 -17.52 -18.53 15.31
CA LYS A 174 -17.83 -17.12 14.99
C LYS A 174 -17.10 -16.07 15.84
N THR A 175 -16.03 -16.47 16.52
CA THR A 175 -15.18 -15.54 17.29
C THR A 175 -14.33 -14.68 16.37
N LEU A 176 -14.46 -13.36 16.51
CA LEU A 176 -13.57 -12.36 15.93
C LEU A 176 -12.39 -12.11 16.88
N MET A 177 -11.18 -12.12 16.34
CA MET A 177 -9.92 -11.96 17.06
C MET A 177 -9.09 -10.88 16.37
N LYS A 178 -8.23 -10.21 17.14
CA LYS A 178 -7.29 -9.23 16.61
C LYS A 178 -5.96 -9.90 16.25
N GLY A 179 -5.30 -9.39 15.22
CA GLY A 179 -4.04 -9.95 14.71
C GLY A 179 -4.24 -11.12 13.76
N LEU A 180 -3.13 -11.68 13.29
CA LEU A 180 -3.07 -12.84 12.40
C LEU A 180 -2.93 -14.13 13.25
N GLN A 181 -4.04 -14.58 13.81
CA GLN A 181 -4.13 -15.74 14.69
C GLN A 181 -4.36 -17.00 13.86
N SER A 182 -3.49 -17.99 13.94
CA SER A 182 -3.71 -19.30 13.30
C SER A 182 -4.64 -20.21 14.10
N THR A 183 -4.85 -19.92 15.39
CA THR A 183 -5.67 -20.75 16.29
C THR A 183 -6.74 -19.90 16.96
N CYS A 184 -7.97 -20.40 16.98
CA CYS A 184 -9.06 -19.73 17.66
C CYS A 184 -8.88 -19.75 19.18
N THR A 185 -8.84 -18.57 19.81
CA THR A 185 -8.70 -18.41 21.27
C THR A 185 -9.90 -18.91 22.08
N HIS A 186 -11.05 -19.11 21.44
CA HIS A 186 -12.28 -19.55 22.11
C HIS A 186 -12.49 -21.07 22.00
N CYS A 187 -12.34 -21.66 20.81
CA CYS A 187 -12.66 -23.07 20.58
C CYS A 187 -11.48 -23.94 20.11
N GLY A 188 -10.28 -23.38 19.96
CA GLY A 188 -9.08 -24.12 19.54
C GLY A 188 -9.06 -24.57 18.06
N GLU A 189 -9.99 -24.09 17.24
CA GLU A 189 -10.00 -24.35 15.78
C GLU A 189 -8.73 -23.80 15.12
N THR A 190 -8.13 -24.56 14.20
CA THR A 190 -6.86 -24.20 13.52
C THR A 190 -6.96 -24.21 11.99
N LYS A 191 -7.95 -24.91 11.42
CA LYS A 191 -8.10 -25.08 9.97
C LYS A 191 -9.04 -24.03 9.38
N ASN A 192 -10.07 -23.69 10.14
CA ASN A 192 -11.14 -22.78 9.72
C ASN A 192 -11.07 -21.44 10.44
N VAL A 193 -9.88 -20.85 10.46
CA VAL A 193 -9.62 -19.48 10.91
C VAL A 193 -9.21 -18.66 9.69
N GLU A 194 -10.01 -17.67 9.32
CA GLU A 194 -9.72 -16.79 8.18
C GLU A 194 -9.04 -15.50 8.67
N TRP A 195 -8.10 -14.99 7.89
CA TRP A 195 -7.45 -13.71 8.13
C TRP A 195 -8.07 -12.62 7.27
N TYR A 196 -8.23 -11.44 7.85
CA TYR A 196 -8.71 -10.25 7.18
C TYR A 196 -7.72 -9.11 7.43
N ASP A 197 -7.30 -8.44 6.38
CA ASP A 197 -6.56 -7.19 6.49
C ASP A 197 -6.98 -6.29 5.32
N ARG A 198 -6.57 -5.04 5.36
CA ARG A 198 -6.71 -4.11 4.26
C ARG A 198 -5.66 -4.46 3.19
N ILE A 199 -6.14 -4.85 2.01
CA ILE A 199 -5.25 -5.19 0.89
C ILE A 199 -4.62 -3.91 0.34
N THR A 200 -5.48 -2.95 -0.02
CA THR A 200 -5.16 -1.62 -0.55
C THR A 200 -6.19 -0.62 -0.02
N GLY A 201 -7.29 -0.35 -0.72
CA GLY A 201 -8.35 0.56 -0.30
C GLY A 201 -9.39 -0.06 0.63
N TYR A 202 -9.53 -1.39 0.68
CA TYR A 202 -10.62 -2.09 1.40
C TYR A 202 -10.13 -3.33 2.16
N VAL A 203 -10.93 -3.78 3.13
CA VAL A 203 -10.68 -5.01 3.90
C VAL A 203 -11.17 -6.21 3.10
N GLN A 204 -10.35 -7.24 3.01
CA GLN A 204 -10.64 -8.46 2.25
C GLN A 204 -10.12 -9.68 3.01
N GLN A 205 -10.74 -10.84 2.78
CA GLN A 205 -10.18 -12.13 3.19
C GLN A 205 -8.82 -12.36 2.53
N VAL A 206 -7.84 -12.79 3.33
CA VAL A 206 -6.48 -13.10 2.86
C VAL A 206 -6.45 -14.49 2.21
N GLY A 207 -7.32 -15.40 2.65
CA GLY A 207 -7.39 -16.79 2.21
C GLY A 207 -6.44 -17.67 3.01
N HIS A 208 -6.52 -17.58 4.35
CA HIS A 208 -5.77 -18.42 5.29
C HIS A 208 -6.53 -19.71 5.65
N SER A 209 -7.86 -19.69 5.65
CA SER A 209 -8.66 -20.87 6.01
C SER A 209 -8.59 -21.96 4.92
N GLU A 210 -8.65 -23.24 5.32
CA GLU A 210 -8.85 -24.37 4.38
C GLU A 210 -10.14 -24.23 3.55
N SER A 211 -11.16 -23.56 4.11
CA SER A 211 -12.45 -23.32 3.46
C SER A 211 -12.50 -22.03 2.62
N ALA A 212 -11.39 -21.30 2.51
CA ALA A 212 -11.35 -20.04 1.77
C ALA A 212 -11.56 -20.28 0.26
N SER A 213 -12.56 -19.61 -0.32
CA SER A 213 -12.88 -19.68 -1.76
C SER A 213 -12.23 -18.56 -2.58
N GLY A 214 -11.32 -17.80 -1.98
CA GLY A 214 -10.56 -16.73 -2.59
C GLY A 214 -9.48 -16.23 -1.64
N GLY A 215 -8.72 -15.22 -2.06
CA GLY A 215 -7.66 -14.68 -1.22
C GLY A 215 -6.67 -13.85 -2.02
N TRP A 216 -5.63 -13.44 -1.31
CA TRP A 216 -4.57 -12.61 -1.88
C TRP A 216 -3.62 -13.46 -2.72
N ASN A 217 -3.00 -12.85 -3.74
CA ASN A 217 -1.93 -13.49 -4.49
C ASN A 217 -0.67 -13.68 -3.62
N ALA A 218 0.30 -14.47 -4.11
CA ALA A 218 1.51 -14.79 -3.35
C ALA A 218 2.28 -13.55 -2.91
N GLY A 219 2.50 -12.57 -3.80
CA GLY A 219 3.18 -11.32 -3.46
C GLY A 219 2.47 -10.49 -2.40
N LYS A 220 1.14 -10.38 -2.46
CA LYS A 220 0.36 -9.68 -1.42
C LYS A 220 0.33 -10.42 -0.09
N LYS A 221 0.35 -11.76 -0.10
CA LYS A 221 0.52 -12.55 1.12
C LYS A 221 1.91 -12.34 1.72
N GLN A 222 2.96 -12.25 0.91
CA GLN A 222 4.30 -11.93 1.40
C GLN A 222 4.38 -10.50 1.95
N GLU A 223 3.86 -9.52 1.23
CA GLU A 223 3.76 -8.13 1.69
C GLU A 223 3.00 -8.02 3.02
N LEU A 224 1.93 -8.79 3.22
CA LEU A 224 1.21 -8.86 4.51
C LEU A 224 2.12 -9.29 5.68
N LEU A 225 2.98 -10.27 5.44
CA LEU A 225 3.89 -10.82 6.45
C LEU A 225 5.06 -9.86 6.72
N ASP A 226 5.51 -9.12 5.71
CA ASP A 226 6.59 -8.15 5.81
C ASP A 226 6.16 -6.82 6.48
N ARG A 227 4.84 -6.54 6.54
CA ARG A 227 4.30 -5.32 7.15
C ARG A 227 4.80 -5.12 8.58
N LYS A 228 5.54 -4.03 8.78
CA LYS A 228 5.73 -3.42 10.09
C LYS A 228 4.40 -2.94 10.63
N ARG A 229 4.04 -3.48 11.79
CA ARG A 229 2.87 -3.05 12.55
C ARG A 229 3.31 -2.14 13.68
N TRP A 230 2.75 -0.94 13.75
CA TRP A 230 3.10 0.06 14.75
C TRP A 230 2.49 -0.32 16.10
N GLU A 231 3.35 -0.80 17.00
CA GLU A 231 3.02 -1.06 18.40
C GLU A 231 3.38 0.15 19.26
N LYS A 232 2.40 0.66 20.00
CA LYS A 232 2.51 1.77 20.98
C LYS A 232 3.28 3.00 20.49
#